data_AF-A0A067M9Z6-F1
#
_entry.id   AF-A0A067M9Z6-F1
#
_cell.length_a   1.000
_cell.length_b   1.000
_cell.length_c   1.000
_cell.angle_alpha   90.00
_cell.angle_beta   90.00
_cell.angle_gamma   90.00
#
_symmetry.space_group_name_H-M   'P 1'
#
loop_
_entity.id
_entity.type
_entity.pdbx_description
1 polymer ?
#
loop_
_entity_poly.entity_id
_entity_poly.type
_entity_poly.pdbx_seq_one_letter_code
_entity_poly.pdbx_strand_id
1 'polypeptide(L)'
;MHADNPLVSQVPSETQGRRAAAKKTIAKDTPYIPKPLDAYGGTSVKNLFAIDFCASHPGATKEEVNNAFDEINDEDLKMYQSIHRAYRRDKGKSTQAPDTQTQS
;
A
#
# COMPACT_ATOMS: atom_id res chain seq x y z
N MET A 1 -22.71 3.36 54.23
CA MET A 1 -23.05 2.28 53.29
C MET A 1 -23.44 2.93 51.97
N HIS A 2 -22.87 2.46 50.85
CA HIS A 2 -23.12 2.81 49.43
C HIS A 2 -22.68 4.24 49.01
N ALA A 3 -21.54 4.42 48.31
CA ALA A 3 -21.21 4.16 46.89
C ALA A 3 -21.96 5.09 45.92
N ASP A 4 -21.25 5.99 45.20
CA ASP A 4 -20.89 5.80 43.79
C ASP A 4 -20.27 7.05 43.11
N ASN A 5 -19.59 6.78 42.00
CA ASN A 5 -18.63 7.58 41.23
C ASN A 5 -19.16 8.86 40.53
N PRO A 6 -18.26 9.76 40.08
CA PRO A 6 -18.59 10.94 39.28
C PRO A 6 -18.57 10.62 37.78
N LEU A 7 -19.59 11.01 37.01
CA LEU A 7 -19.51 11.04 35.55
C LEU A 7 -20.59 11.96 34.97
N VAL A 8 -20.31 12.48 33.77
CA VAL A 8 -21.14 13.32 32.87
C VAL A 8 -20.75 14.80 32.95
N SER A 9 -20.35 15.50 31.89
CA SER A 9 -20.05 15.16 30.49
C SER A 9 -19.58 16.45 29.80
N GLN A 10 -18.77 16.32 28.74
CA GLN A 10 -18.79 17.15 27.52
C GLN A 10 -18.48 18.66 27.67
N VAL A 11 -17.48 19.26 27.04
CA VAL A 11 -16.87 19.09 25.70
C VAL A 11 -15.55 19.86 25.70
N PRO A 12 -14.56 19.50 24.87
CA PRO A 12 -13.69 20.52 24.29
C PRO A 12 -14.00 20.70 22.82
N SER A 13 -14.40 21.94 22.51
CA SER A 13 -14.46 22.59 21.21
C SER A 13 -13.60 21.98 20.11
N GLU A 14 -14.20 21.84 18.94
CA GLU A 14 -13.52 21.77 17.65
C GLU A 14 -12.66 23.03 17.44
N THR A 15 -11.43 23.02 17.93
CA THR A 15 -10.42 23.99 17.52
C THR A 15 -9.58 23.34 16.44
N GLN A 16 -9.97 23.64 15.21
CA GLN A 16 -9.19 23.54 13.99
C GLN A 16 -7.73 23.97 14.26
N GLY A 17 -6.83 23.00 14.36
CA GLY A 17 -5.48 23.25 14.85
C GLY A 17 -4.50 22.18 14.41
N ARG A 18 -3.96 22.38 13.19
CA ARG A 18 -2.77 21.71 12.64
C ARG A 18 -2.97 20.23 12.33
N ARG A 19 -2.75 19.87 11.07
CA ARG A 19 -2.33 18.52 10.67
C ARG A 19 -1.07 18.18 11.46
N ALA A 20 -1.22 17.66 12.67
CA ALA A 20 -0.23 16.76 13.20
C ALA A 20 -0.22 15.60 12.21
N ALA A 21 0.85 15.49 11.43
CA ALA A 21 1.23 14.20 10.91
C ALA A 21 1.45 13.34 12.16
N ALA A 22 0.37 12.74 12.66
CA ALA A 22 0.45 11.68 13.62
C ALA A 22 1.37 10.69 12.92
N LYS A 23 2.62 10.59 13.41
CA LYS A 23 3.43 9.41 13.17
C LYS A 23 2.52 8.30 13.66
N LYS A 24 1.78 7.67 12.74
CA LYS A 24 1.04 6.46 13.00
C LYS A 24 2.15 5.56 13.50
N THR A 25 2.21 5.37 14.82
CA THR A 25 2.81 4.20 15.40
C THR A 25 2.01 3.10 14.74
N ILE A 26 2.53 2.56 13.63
CA ILE A 26 1.95 1.40 12.99
C ILE A 26 2.10 0.36 14.08
N ALA A 27 1.03 0.12 14.82
CA ALA A 27 1.01 -0.94 15.81
C ALA A 27 1.48 -2.19 15.09
N LYS A 28 2.32 -3.00 15.74
CA LYS A 28 2.90 -4.20 15.12
C LYS A 28 1.82 -5.09 14.50
N ASP A 29 0.59 -4.99 14.98
CA ASP A 29 -0.60 -5.73 14.53
C ASP A 29 -1.46 -4.99 13.48
N THR A 30 -0.98 -3.89 12.89
CA THR A 30 -1.76 -3.18 11.86
C THR A 30 -1.70 -3.95 10.54
N PRO A 31 -2.85 -4.32 9.94
CA PRO A 31 -2.88 -4.94 8.63
C PRO A 31 -2.12 -4.11 7.58
N TYR A 32 -1.30 -4.79 6.80
CA TYR A 32 -0.64 -4.20 5.65
C TYR A 32 -1.68 -3.92 4.57
N ILE A 33 -1.68 -2.68 4.07
CA ILE A 33 -2.52 -2.27 2.95
C ILE A 33 -1.58 -2.11 1.74
N PRO A 34 -1.56 -3.07 0.81
CA PRO A 34 -0.75 -2.96 -0.40
C PRO A 34 -1.20 -1.75 -1.23
N LYS A 35 -0.24 -1.11 -1.92
CA LYS A 35 -0.58 0.02 -2.78
C LYS A 35 -1.29 -0.50 -4.04
N PRO A 36 -2.38 0.13 -4.47
CA PRO A 36 -3.05 -0.26 -5.69
C PRO A 36 -2.15 0.02 -6.91
N LEU A 37 -2.30 -0.80 -7.95
CA LEU A 37 -1.42 -0.85 -9.12
C LEU A 37 -1.43 0.44 -9.96
N ASP A 38 -2.53 1.19 -9.89
CA ASP A 38 -2.83 2.37 -10.71
C ASP A 38 -2.31 3.68 -10.11
N ALA A 39 -2.23 3.79 -8.77
CA ALA A 39 -2.09 5.07 -8.09
C ALA A 39 -0.66 5.65 -8.05
N TYR A 40 0.40 4.85 -8.28
CA TYR A 40 1.77 5.31 -7.99
C TYR A 40 2.84 4.96 -9.02
N GLY A 41 2.49 4.53 -10.24
CA GLY A 41 3.43 4.45 -11.37
C GLY A 41 4.71 3.64 -11.13
N GLY A 42 4.72 2.77 -10.12
CA GLY A 42 5.93 2.18 -9.56
C GLY A 42 5.58 1.00 -8.67
N THR A 43 4.93 0.00 -9.27
CA THR A 43 4.65 -1.24 -8.57
C THR A 43 5.93 -2.03 -8.45
N SER A 44 6.60 -2.00 -7.31
CA SER A 44 7.74 -2.90 -7.10
C SER A 44 7.30 -4.36 -7.14
N VAL A 45 8.22 -5.27 -7.44
CA VAL A 45 8.01 -6.73 -7.38
C VAL A 45 7.41 -7.13 -6.02
N LYS A 46 7.90 -6.51 -4.95
CA LYS A 46 7.39 -6.72 -3.58
C LYS A 46 5.96 -6.23 -3.39
N ASN A 47 5.55 -5.13 -4.05
CA ASN A 47 4.16 -4.67 -3.97
C ASN A 47 3.21 -5.59 -4.75
N LEU A 48 3.66 -6.17 -5.88
CA LEU A 48 2.89 -7.19 -6.60
C LEU A 48 2.67 -8.42 -5.70
N PHE A 49 3.75 -8.94 -5.12
CA PHE A 49 3.68 -10.03 -4.15
C PHE A 49 2.74 -9.70 -2.99
N ALA A 50 2.86 -8.50 -2.40
CA ALA A 50 2.05 -8.12 -1.26
C ALA A 50 0.53 -8.04 -1.58
N ILE A 51 0.16 -7.72 -2.82
CA ILE A 51 -1.26 -7.75 -3.25
C ILE A 51 -1.78 -9.18 -3.18
N ASP A 52 -1.06 -10.12 -3.78
CA ASP A 52 -1.47 -11.53 -3.84
C ASP A 52 -1.41 -12.19 -2.44
N PHE A 53 -0.38 -11.86 -1.67
CA PHE A 53 -0.20 -12.34 -0.31
C PHE A 53 -1.33 -11.86 0.62
N CYS A 54 -1.66 -10.56 0.60
CA CYS A 54 -2.76 -10.01 1.41
C CYS A 54 -4.14 -10.47 0.94
N ALA A 55 -4.31 -10.84 -0.34
CA ALA A 55 -5.55 -11.44 -0.83
C ALA A 55 -5.77 -12.83 -0.22
N SER A 56 -4.70 -13.61 -0.03
CA SER A 56 -4.75 -14.94 0.59
C SER A 56 -4.65 -14.91 2.12
N HIS A 57 -4.08 -13.86 2.69
CA HIS A 57 -3.89 -13.66 4.13
C HIS A 57 -4.48 -12.31 4.58
N PRO A 58 -5.82 -12.23 4.73
CA PRO A 58 -6.48 -11.02 5.21
C PRO A 58 -5.97 -10.66 6.60
N GLY A 59 -5.50 -9.43 6.77
CA GLY A 59 -4.94 -8.98 8.05
C GLY A 59 -3.43 -9.14 8.18
N ALA A 60 -2.75 -9.74 7.19
CA ALA A 60 -1.30 -9.87 7.17
C ALA A 60 -0.62 -8.52 7.45
N THR A 61 0.31 -8.53 8.38
CA THR A 61 1.10 -7.38 8.80
C THR A 61 2.25 -7.13 7.82
N LYS A 62 2.87 -5.96 7.94
CA LYS A 62 4.04 -5.62 7.12
C LYS A 62 5.22 -6.57 7.37
N GLU A 63 5.40 -7.03 8.59
CA GLU A 63 6.48 -7.97 8.94
C GLU A 63 6.23 -9.33 8.28
N GLU A 64 5.00 -9.86 8.33
CA GLU A 64 4.65 -11.12 7.66
C GLU A 64 4.84 -11.04 6.15
N VAL A 65 4.40 -9.94 5.51
CA VAL A 65 4.63 -9.71 4.08
C VAL A 65 6.13 -9.64 3.75
N ASN A 66 6.94 -9.03 4.62
CA ASN A 66 8.39 -8.96 4.39
C ASN A 66 9.03 -10.34 4.51
N ASN A 67 8.73 -11.08 5.59
CA ASN A 67 9.27 -12.41 5.83
C ASN A 67 8.87 -13.36 4.69
N ALA A 68 7.60 -13.36 4.29
CA ALA A 68 7.12 -14.19 3.18
C ALA A 68 7.74 -13.80 1.83
N PHE A 69 8.07 -12.52 1.64
CA PHE A 69 8.80 -12.09 0.44
C PHE A 69 10.27 -12.52 0.47
N ASP A 70 10.90 -12.57 1.64
CA ASP A 70 12.29 -13.01 1.78
C ASP A 70 12.41 -14.54 1.65
N GLU A 71 11.33 -15.28 1.94
CA GLU A 71 11.20 -16.74 1.79
C GLU A 71 10.64 -17.18 0.42
N ILE A 72 10.36 -16.25 -0.48
CA ILE A 72 9.78 -16.57 -1.78
C ILE A 72 10.72 -17.45 -2.63
N ASN A 73 10.15 -18.41 -3.36
CA ASN A 73 10.92 -19.22 -4.29
C ASN A 73 11.35 -18.40 -5.52
N ASP A 74 12.49 -18.78 -6.12
CA ASP A 74 13.03 -18.12 -7.32
C ASP A 74 12.06 -18.13 -8.51
N GLU A 75 11.22 -19.16 -8.64
CA GLU A 75 10.22 -19.25 -9.71
C GLU A 75 9.12 -18.19 -9.55
N ASP A 76 8.56 -18.08 -8.35
CA ASP A 76 7.56 -17.07 -8.02
C ASP A 76 8.17 -15.66 -8.13
N LEU A 77 9.40 -15.47 -7.66
CA LEU A 77 10.11 -14.21 -7.82
C LEU A 77 10.27 -13.80 -9.29
N LYS A 78 10.65 -14.75 -10.17
CA LYS A 78 10.75 -14.53 -11.62
C LYS A 78 9.39 -14.20 -12.23
N MET A 79 8.31 -14.82 -11.76
CA MET A 79 6.94 -14.50 -12.18
C MET A 79 6.61 -13.03 -11.85
N TYR A 80 6.78 -12.60 -10.60
CA TYR A 80 6.51 -11.21 -10.21
C TYR A 80 7.42 -10.19 -10.92
N GLN A 81 8.69 -10.54 -11.18
CA GLN A 81 9.59 -9.72 -11.99
C GLN A 81 9.11 -9.60 -13.44
N SER A 82 8.57 -10.68 -14.02
CA SER A 82 8.04 -10.70 -15.38
C SER A 82 6.79 -9.83 -15.50
N ILE A 83 5.88 -9.93 -14.53
CA ILE A 83 4.68 -9.07 -14.42
C ILE A 83 5.10 -7.60 -14.29
N HIS A 84 6.05 -7.29 -13.40
CA HIS A 84 6.57 -5.93 -13.25
C HIS A 84 7.19 -5.39 -14.55
N ARG A 85 7.97 -6.21 -15.27
CA ARG A 85 8.56 -5.83 -16.56
C ARG A 85 7.49 -5.58 -17.62
N ALA A 86 6.44 -6.40 -17.68
CA ALA A 86 5.32 -6.20 -18.59
C ALA A 86 4.60 -4.88 -18.29
N TYR A 87 4.27 -4.62 -17.02
CA TYR A 87 3.62 -3.39 -16.59
C TYR A 87 4.44 -2.14 -16.95
N ARG A 88 5.77 -2.17 -16.75
CA ARG A 88 6.67 -1.08 -17.17
C ARG A 88 6.68 -0.87 -18.67
N ARG A 89 6.66 -1.94 -19.48
CA ARG A 89 6.62 -1.81 -20.94
C ARG A 89 5.30 -1.18 -21.41
N ASP A 90 4.18 -1.57 -20.84
CA ASP A 90 2.88 -1.05 -21.27
C ASP A 90 2.68 0.42 -20.87
N LYS A 91 3.13 0.82 -19.66
CA LYS A 91 3.18 2.24 -19.28
C LYS A 91 4.15 3.05 -20.15
N GLY A 92 5.27 2.47 -20.59
CA GLY A 92 6.23 3.11 -21.49
C GLY A 92 5.73 3.25 -22.93
N LYS A 93 4.83 2.38 -23.39
CA LYS A 93 4.21 2.45 -24.73
C LYS A 93 3.08 3.48 -24.82
N SER A 94 2.45 3.81 -23.69
CA SER A 94 1.34 4.78 -23.66
C SER A 94 1.77 6.23 -23.95
N THR A 95 3.08 6.50 -24.08
CA THR A 95 3.62 7.84 -24.38
C THR A 95 4.14 7.98 -25.81
N GLN A 96 4.03 6.96 -26.67
CA GLN A 96 4.33 7.15 -28.09
C GLN A 96 3.11 7.80 -28.76
N ALA A 97 3.01 9.13 -28.62
CA ALA A 97 2.15 9.94 -29.45
C ALA A 97 2.48 9.63 -30.93
N PRO A 98 1.48 9.54 -31.82
CA PRO A 98 1.76 9.45 -33.24
C PRO A 98 2.42 10.78 -33.66
N ASP A 99 3.73 10.73 -33.92
CA ASP A 99 4.43 11.83 -34.58
C ASP A 99 3.68 12.12 -35.88
N THR A 100 3.03 13.29 -35.92
CA THR A 100 2.23 13.73 -37.05
C THR A 100 3.20 14.00 -38.19
N GLN A 101 3.16 13.13 -39.19
CA GLN A 101 3.89 13.25 -40.44
C GLN A 101 3.52 14.58 -41.12
N THR A 102 4.35 15.59 -40.95
CA THR A 102 4.24 16.83 -41.74
C THR A 102 5.00 16.59 -43.03
N GLN A 103 4.27 16.31 -44.12
CA GLN A 103 4.80 16.45 -45.47
C GLN A 103 4.98 17.94 -45.77
N SER A 104 6.15 18.30 -46.28
CA SER A 104 6.39 19.53 -47.03
C SER A 104 7.38 19.22 -48.14
#